data_AF-A0A0N4WQF1-F1
#
_entry.id   AF-A0A0N4WQF1-F1
#
_cell.length_a   1.000
_cell.length_b   1.000
_cell.length_c   1.000
_cell.angle_alpha   90.00
_cell.angle_beta   90.00
_cell.angle_gamma   90.00
#
_symmetry.space_group_name_H-M   'P 1'
#
loop_
_entity.id
_entity.type
_entity.pdbx_description
1 polymer ?
#
loop_
_entity_poly.entity_id
_entity_poly.type
_entity_poly.pdbx_seq_one_letter_code
_entity_poly.pdbx_strand_id
1 'polypeptide(L)' 'MYDFNQCDPKRCSGRKLLRAGLITEVRLGSRFPGLVLSPTGTATLAPSDRDFIEQYGLGVVDCSWKEVERTPLHK' A
#
# COMPACT_ATOMS: atom_id res chain seq x y z
N MET A 1 1.65 1.77 -4.58
CA MET A 1 2.12 1.70 -3.18
C MET A 1 2.27 3.10 -2.64
N TYR A 2 1.72 3.37 -1.46
CA TYR A 2 2.02 4.58 -0.69
C TYR A 2 3.30 4.33 0.11
N ASP A 3 4.36 5.08 -0.17
CA ASP A 3 5.63 4.99 0.54
C ASP A 3 5.77 6.13 1.54
N PHE A 4 5.81 5.81 2.84
CA PHE A 4 6.01 6.80 3.90
C PHE A 4 7.50 7.07 4.20
N ASN A 5 8.44 6.45 3.46
CA ASN A 5 9.89 6.60 3.62
C ASN A 5 10.40 6.32 5.06
N GLN A 6 9.75 5.41 5.78
CA GLN A 6 10.10 5.05 7.16
C GLN A 6 11.06 3.86 7.26
N CYS A 7 11.40 3.24 6.12
CA CYS A 7 12.23 2.05 6.02
C CYS A 7 13.58 2.36 5.35
N ASP A 8 14.61 1.56 5.63
CA ASP A 8 15.85 1.59 4.86
C ASP A 8 15.55 1.21 3.40
N PRO A 9 15.78 2.10 2.42
CA PRO A 9 15.42 1.87 1.02
C PRO A 9 16.17 0.68 0.41
N LYS A 10 17.33 0.28 0.95
CA LYS A 10 18.08 -0.89 0.48
C LYS A 10 17.44 -2.21 0.95
N ARG A 11 16.76 -2.20 2.09
CA ARG A 11 16.16 -3.39 2.72
C ARG A 11 14.66 -3.53 2.47
N CYS A 12 13.97 -2.43 2.16
CA CYS A 12 12.54 -2.43 1.89
C CYS A 12 12.15 -3.29 0.68
N SER A 13 11.25 -4.26 0.90
CA SER A 13 10.68 -5.11 -0.15
C SER A 13 9.78 -4.33 -1.12
N GLY A 14 9.01 -3.35 -0.65
CA GLY A 14 8.21 -2.47 -1.50
C GLY A 14 9.07 -1.72 -2.53
N ARG A 15 10.18 -1.12 -2.08
CA ARG A 15 11.17 -0.46 -2.95
C ARG A 15 11.88 -1.42 -3.90
N LYS A 16 12.00 -2.71 -3.55
CA LYS A 16 12.52 -3.74 -4.48
C LYS A 16 11.50 -4.04 -5.58
N LEU A 17 10.22 -4.18 -5.24
CA LEU A 17 9.14 -4.37 -6.22
C LEU A 17 9.02 -3.18 -7.19
N LEU A 18 9.15 -1.95 -6.68
CA LEU A 18 9.16 -0.74 -7.50
C LEU A 18 10.33 -0.74 -8.50
N ARG A 19 11.54 -1.09 -8.03
CA ARG A 19 12.73 -1.22 -8.90
C ARG A 19 12.61 -2.34 -9.94
N ALA A 20 11.86 -3.40 -9.63
CA ALA A 20 11.57 -4.50 -10.55
C ALA A 20 10.43 -4.17 -11.54
N GLY A 21 9.79 -3.00 -11.43
CA GLY A 21 8.67 -2.62 -12.30
C GLY A 21 7.38 -3.40 -12.05
N LEU A 22 7.26 -4.08 -10.91
CA LEU A 22 6.09 -4.90 -10.56
C LEU A 22 4.94 -4.09 -9.94
N ILE A 23 5.26 -2.90 -9.42
CA ILE A 23 4.31 -1.97 -8.80
C ILE A 23 4.63 -0.54 -9.21
N THR A 24 3.67 0.36 -9.05
CA THR A 24 3.86 1.80 -9.16
C THR A 24 3.77 2.48 -7.80
N GLU A 25 4.47 3.60 -7.65
CA GLU A 25 4.34 4.47 -6.49
C GLU A 25 3.11 5.37 -6.63
N VAL A 26 2.35 5.52 -5.54
CA VAL A 26 1.20 6.44 -5.47
C VAL A 26 1.63 7.62 -4.59
N ARG A 27 1.50 8.82 -5.13
CA ARG A 27 1.87 10.06 -4.41
C ARG A 27 1.03 10.20 -3.15
N LEU A 28 1.68 10.45 -2.01
CA LEU A 28 1.00 10.72 -0.74
C LEU A 28 -0.01 11.86 -0.90
N GLY A 29 -1.23 11.67 -0.38
CA GLY A 29 -2.35 12.59 -0.52
C GLY A 29 -3.15 12.45 -1.83
N SER A 30 -2.71 11.62 -2.78
CA SER A 30 -3.51 11.27 -3.96
C SER A 30 -4.46 10.13 -3.63
N ARG A 31 -5.68 10.19 -4.17
CA ARG A 31 -6.64 9.10 -4.07
C ARG A 31 -6.23 7.92 -4.95
N PHE A 32 -6.41 6.70 -4.43
CA PHE A 32 -6.34 5.47 -5.19
C PHE A 32 -7.77 4.93 -5.40
N PRO A 33 -8.19 4.62 -6.64
CA PRO A 33 -9.57 4.25 -6.93
C PRO A 33 -9.93 2.81 -6.50
N GLY A 34 -8.93 1.95 -6.32
CA GLY A 34 -9.11 0.55 -5.97
C GLY A 34 -9.03 0.26 -4.48
N LEU A 35 -8.88 -1.03 -4.15
CA LEU A 35 -8.74 -1.51 -2.77
C LEU A 35 -7.34 -1.22 -2.24
N VAL A 36 -7.21 -0.81 -0.98
CA VAL A 36 -5.92 -0.57 -0.33
C VAL A 36 -5.74 -1.51 0.85
N LEU A 37 -4.68 -2.32 0.81
CA LEU A 37 -4.24 -3.09 1.96
C LEU A 37 -3.54 -2.16 2.95
N SER A 38 -4.13 -2.04 4.14
CA SER A 38 -3.61 -1.25 5.26
C SER A 38 -3.47 -2.15 6.49
N PRO A 39 -2.41 -1.97 7.31
CA PRO A 39 -2.29 -2.69 8.58
C PRO A 39 -3.41 -2.36 9.58
N THR A 40 -4.14 -1.26 9.36
CA THR A 40 -5.31 -0.84 10.16
C THR A 40 -6.65 -1.15 9.49
N GLY A 41 -6.66 -1.97 8.44
CA GLY A 41 -7.88 -2.37 7.75
C GLY A 41 -8.85 -3.12 8.67
N THR A 42 -10.14 -2.80 8.58
CA THR A 42 -11.19 -3.43 9.40
C THR A 42 -11.81 -4.66 8.76
N ALA A 43 -11.43 -4.99 7.53
CA ALA A 43 -11.92 -6.13 6.76
C ALA A 43 -10.77 -6.86 6.07
N THR A 44 -10.96 -8.15 5.84
CA THR A 44 -10.00 -9.03 5.15
C THR A 44 -10.36 -9.18 3.68
N LEU A 45 -9.35 -9.33 2.83
CA LEU A 45 -9.53 -9.64 1.42
C LEU A 45 -10.19 -11.02 1.24
N ALA A 46 -11.15 -11.12 0.34
CA ALA A 46 -11.85 -12.35 -0.01
C ALA A 46 -11.81 -12.61 -1.53
N PRO A 47 -11.99 -13.87 -1.98
CA PRO A 47 -12.06 -14.17 -3.41
C PRO A 47 -13.15 -13.40 -4.17
N SER A 48 -14.22 -12.97 -3.48
CA SER A 48 -15.29 -12.13 -4.04
C SER A 48 -14.82 -10.73 -4.47
N ASP A 49 -13.69 -10.25 -3.96
CA ASP A 49 -13.16 -8.92 -4.29
C ASP A 49 -12.43 -8.90 -5.64
N ARG A 50 -12.23 -10.08 -6.25
CA ARG A 50 -11.41 -10.26 -7.45
C ARG A 50 -11.82 -9.34 -8.59
N ASP A 51 -13.09 -9.31 -8.94
CA ASP A 51 -13.59 -8.52 -10.09
C ASP A 51 -13.33 -7.02 -9.86
N PHE A 52 -13.51 -6.54 -8.63
CA PHE A 52 -13.22 -5.16 -8.25
C PHE A 52 -11.73 -4.86 -8.34
N ILE A 53 -10.87 -5.77 -7.89
CA ILE A 53 -9.41 -5.61 -7.94
C ILE A 53 -8.91 -5.62 -9.39
N GLU A 54 -9.43 -6.49 -10.24
CA GLU A 54 -9.08 -6.53 -11.66
C GLU A 54 -9.50 -5.24 -12.38
N GLN A 55 -10.61 -4.62 -11.98
CA GLN A 55 -11.11 -3.38 -12.57
C GLN A 55 -10.41 -2.10 -12.06
N TYR A 56 -10.19 -1.98 -10.74
CA TYR A 56 -9.72 -0.73 -10.11
C TYR A 56 -8.32 -0.81 -9.51
N GLY A 57 -7.75 -2.01 -9.42
CA GLY A 57 -6.41 -2.28 -8.91
C GLY A 57 -6.36 -2.52 -7.39
N LEU A 58 -5.17 -2.93 -6.95
CA LEU A 58 -4.83 -3.16 -5.54
C LEU A 58 -3.64 -2.29 -5.12
N GLY A 59 -3.86 -1.48 -4.09
CA GLY A 59 -2.88 -0.65 -3.43
C GLY A 59 -2.37 -1.28 -2.14
N VAL A 60 -1.18 -0.88 -1.73
CA VAL A 60 -0.59 -1.26 -0.43
C VAL A 60 0.03 -0.04 0.21
N VAL A 61 0.06 -0.01 1.54
CA VAL A 61 0.78 1.00 2.31
C VAL A 61 2.08 0.39 2.83
N ASP A 62 3.20 1.05 2.54
CA ASP A 62 4.51 0.72 3.08
C ASP A 62 4.88 1.70 4.20
N CYS A 63 4.72 1.23 5.44
CA CYS A 63 5.08 1.96 6.65
C CYS A 63 5.80 1.04 7.63
N SER A 64 6.57 1.62 8.54
CA SER A 64 7.22 0.87 9.61
C SER A 64 6.18 0.38 10.62
N TRP A 65 6.26 -0.89 11.03
CA TRP A 65 5.44 -1.44 12.12
C TRP A 65 5.54 -0.62 13.42
N LYS A 66 6.66 0.04 13.65
CA LYS A 66 6.88 0.90 14.83
C LYS A 66 6.06 2.20 14.80
N GLU A 67 5.64 2.62 13.62
CA GLU A 67 5.05 3.95 13.38
C GLU A 67 3.61 3.85 12.83
N VAL A 68 2.97 2.67 12.88
CA VAL A 68 1.61 2.45 12.33
C VAL A 68 0.60 3.42 12.95
N GLU A 69 0.64 3.60 14.28
CA GLU A 69 -0.27 4.50 14.99
C GLU A 69 -0.03 5.98 14.70
N ARG A 70 1.21 6.36 14.35
CA ARG A 70 1.62 7.74 14.08
C ARG A 70 1.51 8.12 12.60
N THR A 71 1.35 7.12 11.73
CA THR A 71 1.22 7.31 10.30
C THR A 71 -0.24 7.64 9.96
N PRO A 72 -0.53 8.70 9.20
CA PRO A 72 -1.89 9.09 8.85
C PRO A 72 -2.47 8.14 7.78
N LEU A 73 -2.78 6.91 8.18
CA LEU A 73 -3.31 5.85 7.33
C LEU A 73 -4.80 6.05 6.98
N HIS A 74 -5.49 6.93 7.71
CA HIS A 74 -6.95 7.13 7.67
C HIS A 74 -7.37 8.49 7.09
N LYS A 75 -6.48 9.19 6.39
CA LYS A 75 -6.77 10.49 5.77
C LYS A 75 -6.94 10.40 4.27
#